data_AF-A0A644SYT0-F1
#
_entry.id   AF-A0A644SYT0-F1
#
_cell.length_a   1.000
_cell.length_b   1.000
_cell.length_c   1.000
_cell.angle_alpha   90.00
_cell.angle_beta   90.00
_cell.angle_gamma   90.00
#
_symmetry.space_group_name_H-M   'P 1'
#
loop_
_entity.id
_entity.type
_entity.pdbx_description
1 polymer ?
#
loop_
_entity_poly.entity_id
_entity_poly.type
_entity_poly.pdbx_seq_one_letter_code
_entity_poly.pdbx_strand_id
1 'polypeptide(L)'
;MQKSMYRPLRAKGAVFLALAATLSLAACSPPPAANLELESEILSLVTNTEKLPNSIEDRDHIDTIAVCYQHPDTKSSVIDFFASITKSRVIAVAILDNAVKQKVPASLAFAIAYEESRFDPLAVNQNTTSVDRGLFQLNSLTFPDLTDQEFFNPSRNAKEGIGYFRHVLELSGNEVSALAMYNAGRTRVTKQGAPMRTLDYISRILNYKKNIDSLFTAKVVAKASMVAKIRMGMLEQRSASIQ
;
A
#
# COMPACT_ATOMS: atom_id res chain seq x y z
N MET A 1 -5.30 -46.61 -14.20
CA MET A 1 -4.09 -45.93 -14.71
C MET A 1 -4.13 -44.49 -14.24
N GLN A 2 -3.16 -43.84 -13.62
CA GLN A 2 -1.91 -44.19 -12.94
C GLN A 2 -1.65 -42.97 -12.03
N LYS A 3 -1.45 -43.17 -10.71
CA LYS A 3 -1.13 -42.10 -9.76
C LYS A 3 0.25 -41.54 -10.08
N SER A 4 0.37 -40.22 -10.29
CA SER A 4 1.68 -39.58 -10.42
C SER A 4 2.26 -39.32 -9.03
N MET A 5 3.36 -40.04 -8.77
CA MET A 5 4.13 -40.08 -7.54
C MET A 5 5.27 -39.08 -7.66
N TYR A 6 5.21 -37.98 -6.92
CA TYR A 6 6.35 -37.06 -6.79
C TYR A 6 7.33 -37.56 -5.73
N ARG A 7 8.57 -37.80 -6.15
CA ARG A 7 9.69 -38.30 -5.34
C ARG A 7 10.67 -37.12 -5.13
N PRO A 8 11.17 -36.87 -3.91
CA PRO A 8 12.09 -35.76 -3.65
C PRO A 8 13.52 -36.07 -4.10
N LEU A 9 14.19 -35.09 -4.73
CA LEU A 9 15.61 -35.13 -5.03
C LEU A 9 16.41 -34.64 -3.81
N ARG A 10 17.17 -35.57 -3.21
CA ARG A 10 18.25 -35.31 -2.26
C ARG A 10 19.51 -34.98 -3.06
N ALA A 11 20.12 -33.81 -2.82
CA ALA A 11 21.49 -33.53 -3.23
C ALA A 11 22.41 -33.60 -2.02
N LYS A 12 23.52 -34.33 -2.20
CA LYS A 12 24.58 -34.62 -1.23
C LYS A 12 25.50 -33.41 -1.08
N GLY A 13 26.15 -33.32 0.07
CA GLY A 13 26.95 -32.18 0.49
C GLY A 13 28.19 -31.90 -0.35
N ALA A 14 28.70 -30.69 -0.17
CA ALA A 14 30.07 -30.30 -0.47
C ALA A 14 30.57 -29.42 0.68
N VAL A 15 31.55 -29.97 1.41
CA VAL A 15 32.46 -29.26 2.31
C VAL A 15 33.37 -28.40 1.43
N PHE A 16 33.53 -27.11 1.73
CA PHE A 16 34.66 -26.34 1.20
C PHE A 16 35.23 -25.36 2.24
N LEU A 17 36.56 -25.35 2.22
CA LEU A 17 37.54 -24.78 3.14
C LEU A 17 37.33 -23.32 3.53
N ALA A 18 37.70 -23.04 4.78
CA ALA A 18 38.08 -21.73 5.26
C ALA A 18 39.30 -21.19 4.49
N LEU A 19 39.22 -19.95 4.03
CA LEU A 19 40.39 -19.16 3.67
C LEU A 19 40.35 -17.85 4.47
N ALA A 20 41.32 -17.71 5.38
CA ALA A 20 41.59 -16.47 6.07
C ALA A 20 42.18 -15.46 5.08
N ALA A 21 41.56 -14.29 4.97
CA ALA A 21 42.15 -13.13 4.33
C ALA A 21 42.12 -11.97 5.32
N THR A 22 43.31 -11.59 5.78
CA THR A 22 43.57 -10.36 6.51
C THR A 22 43.38 -9.17 5.57
N LEU A 23 42.61 -8.16 5.97
CA LEU A 23 42.56 -6.89 5.24
C LEU A 23 42.41 -5.69 6.19
N SER A 24 43.46 -4.86 6.16
CA SER A 24 43.67 -3.49 6.63
C SER A 24 42.58 -2.78 7.44
N LEU A 25 43.03 -2.26 8.59
CA LEU A 25 42.45 -1.11 9.29
C LEU A 25 42.41 0.11 8.37
N ALA A 26 41.20 0.58 8.05
CA ALA A 26 40.96 1.96 7.61
C ALA A 26 40.03 2.63 8.63
N ALA A 27 40.45 3.82 9.07
CA ALA A 27 39.91 4.55 10.19
C ALA A 27 38.42 4.91 10.05
N CYS A 28 37.74 4.83 11.19
CA CYS A 28 36.35 5.24 11.43
C CYS A 28 36.03 6.66 10.94
N SER A 29 34.87 6.79 10.29
CA SER A 29 33.98 7.93 10.54
C SER A 29 32.69 7.34 11.13
N PRO A 30 32.22 7.77 12.32
CA PRO A 30 30.97 7.28 12.86
C PRO A 30 29.82 7.75 11.94
N PRO A 31 28.86 6.89 11.57
CA PRO A 31 27.65 7.37 10.92
C PRO A 31 26.88 8.26 11.92
N PRO A 32 26.14 9.27 11.43
CA PRO A 32 25.37 10.15 12.31
C PRO A 32 24.37 9.33 13.13
N ALA A 33 24.13 9.73 14.38
CA ALA A 33 23.19 9.13 15.33
C ALA A 33 21.70 9.32 14.93
N ALA A 34 21.36 9.03 13.67
CA ALA A 34 20.06 9.34 13.07
C ALA A 34 19.11 8.13 12.95
N ASN A 35 19.41 6.97 13.55
CA ASN A 35 18.64 5.74 13.30
C ASN A 35 18.02 5.06 14.54
N LEU A 36 18.12 5.64 15.74
CA LEU A 36 17.57 5.02 16.96
C LEU A 36 16.12 5.42 17.23
N GLU A 37 15.74 6.67 16.97
CA GLU A 37 14.35 7.12 17.13
C GLU A 37 13.43 6.47 16.09
N LEU A 38 13.85 6.38 14.83
CA LEU A 38 13.10 5.75 13.75
C LEU A 38 12.89 4.25 13.96
N GLU A 39 13.92 3.54 14.45
CA GLU A 39 13.79 2.13 14.77
C GLU A 39 12.86 1.93 15.98
N SER A 40 12.83 2.85 16.95
CA SER A 40 11.87 2.82 18.06
C SER A 40 10.44 3.12 17.61
N GLU A 41 10.24 4.01 16.64
CA GLU A 41 8.92 4.36 16.11
C GLU A 41 8.36 3.23 15.25
N ILE A 42 9.15 2.70 14.31
CA ILE A 42 8.78 1.51 13.53
C ILE A 42 8.54 0.32 14.47
N LEU A 43 9.43 0.08 15.44
CA LEU A 43 9.26 -1.00 16.40
C LEU A 43 8.03 -0.79 17.28
N SER A 44 7.71 0.43 17.71
CA SER A 44 6.50 0.73 18.47
C SER A 44 5.22 0.50 17.65
N LEU A 45 5.24 0.87 16.36
CA LEU A 45 4.14 0.58 15.42
C LEU A 45 3.96 -0.93 15.23
N VAL A 46 5.06 -1.69 15.16
CA VAL A 46 5.05 -3.16 15.05
C VAL A 46 4.59 -3.82 16.36
N THR A 47 5.04 -3.36 17.53
CA THR A 47 4.68 -3.96 18.83
C THR A 47 3.25 -3.62 19.23
N ASN A 48 2.72 -2.47 18.80
CA ASN A 48 1.31 -2.13 18.99
C ASN A 48 0.36 -2.91 18.07
N THR A 49 0.89 -3.68 17.10
CA THR A 49 0.09 -4.52 16.20
C THR A 49 -0.57 -5.71 16.94
N GLU A 50 -0.19 -6.03 18.18
CA GLU A 50 -0.93 -7.01 19.00
C GLU A 50 -2.34 -6.50 19.41
N LYS A 51 -2.62 -5.20 19.26
CA LYS A 51 -3.96 -4.64 19.49
C LYS A 51 -4.60 -4.28 18.16
N LEU A 52 -5.16 -5.29 17.49
CA LEU A 52 -6.07 -5.06 16.36
C LEU A 52 -7.19 -4.11 16.84
N PRO A 53 -7.41 -2.95 16.21
CA PRO A 53 -8.46 -2.02 16.64
C PRO A 53 -9.84 -2.65 16.40
N ASN A 54 -10.61 -2.78 17.49
CA ASN A 54 -11.95 -3.37 17.50
C ASN A 54 -13.06 -2.33 17.23
N SER A 55 -12.75 -1.12 16.78
CA SER A 55 -13.75 -0.07 16.55
C SER A 55 -13.41 0.85 15.38
N ILE A 56 -14.47 1.40 14.78
CA ILE A 56 -14.48 2.27 13.59
C ILE A 56 -14.14 3.74 13.95
N GLU A 57 -13.88 4.04 15.23
CA GLU A 57 -13.77 5.41 15.76
C GLU A 57 -12.34 5.87 16.09
N ASP A 58 -11.29 5.25 15.53
CA ASP A 58 -9.92 5.72 15.77
C ASP A 58 -9.48 6.66 14.64
N ARG A 59 -9.78 7.95 14.81
CA ARG A 59 -9.42 9.02 13.85
C ARG A 59 -7.91 9.31 13.77
N ASP A 60 -7.11 8.66 14.62
CA ASP A 60 -5.66 8.81 14.70
C ASP A 60 -4.88 7.53 14.29
N HIS A 61 -5.49 6.65 13.47
CA HIS A 61 -4.71 5.56 12.88
C HIS A 61 -3.67 6.11 11.90
N ILE A 62 -2.41 6.04 12.34
CA ILE A 62 -1.23 6.27 11.51
C ILE A 62 -1.30 5.36 10.28
N ASP A 63 -1.31 5.94 9.07
CA ASP A 63 -1.18 5.19 7.84
C ASP A 63 0.27 4.68 7.72
N THR A 64 0.51 3.49 8.26
CA THR A 64 1.82 2.83 8.25
C THR A 64 2.38 2.66 6.83
N ILE A 65 1.51 2.49 5.82
CA ILE A 65 1.94 2.41 4.42
C ILE A 65 2.49 3.76 3.97
N ALA A 66 1.79 4.86 4.25
CA ALA A 66 2.26 6.20 3.92
C ALA A 66 3.59 6.54 4.61
N VAL A 67 3.73 6.21 5.89
CA VAL A 67 4.98 6.39 6.65
C VAL A 67 6.13 5.62 5.98
N CYS A 68 5.92 4.33 5.68
CA CYS A 68 6.93 3.52 4.99
C CYS A 68 7.20 4.01 3.55
N TYR A 69 6.22 4.58 2.86
CA TYR A 69 6.40 5.06 1.51
C TYR A 69 7.23 6.35 1.46
N GLN A 70 7.09 7.21 2.46
CA GLN A 70 7.82 8.46 2.57
C GLN A 70 9.27 8.26 3.00
N HIS A 71 9.57 7.19 3.73
CA HIS A 71 10.92 6.92 4.22
C HIS A 71 11.83 6.29 3.14
N PRO A 72 13.04 6.84 2.87
CA PRO A 72 13.92 6.37 1.80
C PRO A 72 14.25 4.87 1.82
N ASP A 73 14.53 4.33 3.02
CA ASP A 73 14.97 2.93 3.18
C ASP A 73 13.86 1.90 2.92
N THR A 74 12.60 2.27 3.15
CA THR A 74 11.45 1.36 3.02
C THR A 74 10.64 1.62 1.75
N LYS A 75 10.77 2.81 1.13
CA LYS A 75 10.04 3.22 -0.07
C LYS A 75 10.08 2.19 -1.20
N SER A 76 11.26 1.65 -1.53
CA SER A 76 11.35 0.65 -2.61
C SER A 76 10.56 -0.61 -2.28
N SER A 77 10.60 -1.09 -1.03
CA SER A 77 9.85 -2.28 -0.59
C SER A 77 8.34 -2.05 -0.65
N VAL A 78 7.88 -0.84 -0.33
CA VAL A 78 6.46 -0.45 -0.48
C VAL A 78 6.05 -0.48 -1.95
N ILE A 79 6.84 0.14 -2.84
CA ILE A 79 6.57 0.14 -4.28
C ILE A 79 6.53 -1.30 -4.81
N ASP A 80 7.50 -2.14 -4.44
CA ASP A 80 7.59 -3.51 -4.91
C ASP A 80 6.39 -4.36 -4.43
N PHE A 81 5.94 -4.15 -3.19
CA PHE A 81 4.74 -4.77 -2.66
C PHE A 81 3.50 -4.40 -3.50
N PHE A 82 3.24 -3.10 -3.73
CA PHE A 82 2.07 -2.67 -4.50
C PHE A 82 2.19 -2.94 -6.00
N ALA A 83 3.40 -2.93 -6.56
CA ALA A 83 3.66 -3.36 -7.93
C ALA A 83 3.35 -4.85 -8.10
N SER A 84 3.58 -5.68 -7.07
CA SER A 84 3.20 -7.10 -7.10
C SER A 84 1.68 -7.33 -7.11
N ILE A 85 0.92 -6.43 -6.49
CA ILE A 85 -0.56 -6.45 -6.45
C ILE A 85 -1.14 -5.99 -7.79
N THR A 86 -0.70 -4.82 -8.26
CA THR A 86 -1.18 -4.19 -9.49
C THR A 86 -0.62 -4.79 -10.77
N LYS A 87 0.45 -5.59 -10.66
CA LYS A 87 1.27 -6.07 -11.79
C LYS A 87 1.90 -4.93 -12.61
N SER A 88 1.97 -3.72 -12.05
CA SER A 88 2.53 -2.56 -12.73
C SER A 88 3.14 -1.57 -11.75
N ARG A 89 4.46 -1.34 -11.85
CA ARG A 89 5.14 -0.33 -11.04
C ARG A 89 4.60 1.08 -11.29
N VAL A 90 4.23 1.38 -12.54
CA VAL A 90 3.68 2.69 -12.93
C VAL A 90 2.35 2.95 -12.24
N ILE A 91 1.45 1.97 -12.21
CA ILE A 91 0.14 2.08 -11.55
C ILE A 91 0.32 2.16 -10.03
N ALA A 92 1.19 1.33 -9.46
CA ALA A 92 1.47 1.36 -8.03
C ALA A 92 1.97 2.73 -7.57
N VAL A 93 2.95 3.31 -8.28
CA VAL A 93 3.49 4.65 -7.96
C VAL A 93 2.42 5.73 -8.15
N ALA A 94 1.63 5.67 -9.24
CA ALA A 94 0.56 6.64 -9.48
C ALA A 94 -0.48 6.69 -8.34
N ILE A 95 -0.86 5.52 -7.80
CA ILE A 95 -1.78 5.45 -6.66
C ILE A 95 -1.09 5.91 -5.37
N LEU A 96 0.12 5.41 -5.07
CA LEU A 96 0.86 5.76 -3.84
C LEU A 96 1.12 7.26 -3.73
N ASP A 97 1.63 7.89 -4.78
CA ASP A 97 1.95 9.33 -4.79
C ASP A 97 0.71 10.17 -4.51
N ASN A 98 -0.42 9.84 -5.15
CA ASN A 98 -1.66 10.60 -4.98
C ASN A 98 -2.36 10.31 -3.66
N ALA A 99 -2.36 9.06 -3.18
CA ALA A 99 -2.91 8.69 -1.88
C ALA A 99 -2.20 9.44 -0.75
N VAL A 100 -0.87 9.43 -0.75
CA VAL A 100 -0.06 10.15 0.24
C VAL A 100 -0.24 11.66 0.14
N LYS A 101 -0.19 12.23 -1.07
CA LYS A 101 -0.36 13.67 -1.28
C LYS A 101 -1.72 14.18 -0.78
N GLN A 102 -2.76 13.36 -0.90
CA GLN A 102 -4.12 13.74 -0.57
C GLN A 102 -4.59 13.22 0.79
N LYS A 103 -3.70 12.57 1.55
CA LYS A 103 -3.99 12.01 2.87
C LYS A 103 -5.20 11.07 2.85
N VAL A 104 -5.26 10.22 1.84
CA VAL A 104 -6.18 9.09 1.77
C VAL A 104 -5.39 7.83 2.08
N PRO A 105 -5.86 6.95 2.99
CA PRO A 105 -5.14 5.74 3.33
C PRO A 105 -4.76 4.94 2.07
N ALA A 106 -3.48 4.59 1.93
CA ALA A 106 -3.01 3.97 0.69
C ALA A 106 -3.76 2.67 0.38
N SER A 107 -3.96 1.80 1.37
CA SER A 107 -4.72 0.56 1.20
C SER A 107 -6.16 0.79 0.72
N LEU A 108 -6.81 1.88 1.16
CA LEU A 108 -8.14 2.24 0.70
C LEU A 108 -8.12 2.71 -0.76
N ALA A 109 -7.16 3.56 -1.14
CA ALA A 109 -7.02 4.01 -2.52
C ALA A 109 -6.78 2.83 -3.49
N PHE A 110 -5.94 1.87 -3.11
CA PHE A 110 -5.75 0.64 -3.89
C PHE A 110 -7.01 -0.24 -3.94
N ALA A 111 -7.76 -0.33 -2.83
CA ALA A 111 -8.99 -1.10 -2.80
C ALA A 111 -10.07 -0.50 -3.71
N ILE A 112 -10.22 0.83 -3.72
CA ILE A 112 -11.10 1.55 -4.64
C ILE A 112 -10.67 1.29 -6.10
N ALA A 113 -9.40 1.50 -6.45
CA ALA A 113 -8.92 1.30 -7.82
C ALA A 113 -9.14 -0.14 -8.32
N TYR A 114 -9.03 -1.14 -7.44
CA TYR A 114 -9.31 -2.53 -7.79
C TYR A 114 -10.80 -2.79 -8.02
N GLU A 115 -11.66 -2.25 -7.18
CA GLU A 115 -13.10 -2.41 -7.35
C GLU A 115 -13.60 -1.70 -8.61
N GLU A 116 -13.03 -0.54 -8.93
CA GLU A 116 -13.40 0.24 -10.11
C GLU A 116 -12.93 -0.40 -11.42
N SER A 117 -11.66 -0.80 -11.52
CA SER A 117 -11.07 -1.23 -12.80
C SER A 117 -10.25 -2.51 -12.73
N ARG A 118 -10.10 -3.11 -11.54
CA ARG A 118 -9.13 -4.19 -11.28
C ARG A 118 -7.70 -3.79 -11.70
N PHE A 119 -7.38 -2.51 -11.49
CA PHE A 119 -6.13 -1.87 -11.91
C PHE A 119 -5.93 -1.75 -13.43
N ASP A 120 -6.99 -1.81 -14.24
CA ASP A 120 -6.89 -1.56 -15.68
C ASP A 120 -6.97 -0.05 -15.99
N PRO A 121 -5.86 0.59 -16.42
CA PRO A 121 -5.87 2.01 -16.73
C PRO A 121 -6.63 2.34 -18.02
N LEU A 122 -7.01 1.34 -18.81
CA LEU A 122 -7.76 1.48 -20.06
C LEU A 122 -9.22 1.04 -19.93
N ALA A 123 -9.68 0.71 -18.72
CA ALA A 123 -11.05 0.27 -18.49
C ALA A 123 -12.06 1.33 -18.95
N VAL A 124 -13.11 0.88 -19.66
CA VAL A 124 -14.21 1.74 -20.12
C VAL A 124 -15.53 1.07 -19.77
N ASN A 125 -16.42 1.81 -19.14
CA ASN A 125 -17.79 1.41 -18.90
C ASN A 125 -18.76 2.45 -19.47
N GLN A 126 -19.66 2.02 -20.36
CA GLN A 126 -20.64 2.90 -21.01
C GLN A 126 -21.97 2.84 -20.28
N ASN A 127 -22.39 3.98 -19.72
CA ASN A 127 -23.73 4.19 -19.20
C ASN A 127 -24.62 4.84 -20.26
N THR A 128 -25.93 4.88 -20.03
CA THR A 128 -26.90 5.46 -20.97
C THR A 128 -26.58 6.90 -21.40
N THR A 129 -26.01 7.71 -20.49
CA THR A 129 -25.76 9.15 -20.71
C THR A 129 -24.32 9.59 -20.41
N SER A 130 -23.45 8.67 -20.00
CA SER A 130 -22.09 8.99 -19.56
C SER A 130 -21.15 7.81 -19.75
N VAL A 131 -19.84 8.06 -19.63
CA VAL A 131 -18.81 7.02 -19.74
C VAL A 131 -17.88 7.11 -18.54
N ASP A 132 -17.63 5.99 -17.89
CA ASP A 132 -16.63 5.86 -16.83
C ASP A 132 -15.34 5.31 -17.43
N ARG A 133 -14.19 5.93 -17.11
CA ARG A 133 -12.91 5.62 -17.77
C ARG A 133 -11.73 5.53 -16.81
N GLY A 134 -10.84 4.61 -17.13
CA GLY A 134 -9.53 4.43 -16.53
C GLY A 134 -9.55 3.87 -15.11
N LEU A 135 -8.42 4.03 -14.42
CA LEU A 135 -8.08 3.32 -13.19
C LEU A 135 -9.12 3.47 -12.05
N PHE A 136 -9.70 4.66 -11.90
CA PHE A 136 -10.71 5.01 -10.89
C PHE A 136 -12.09 5.25 -11.50
N GLN A 137 -12.30 4.82 -12.76
CA GLN A 137 -13.57 4.90 -13.49
C GLN A 137 -14.20 6.31 -13.40
N LEU A 138 -13.44 7.33 -13.78
CA LEU A 138 -13.89 8.71 -13.72
C LEU A 138 -15.02 8.95 -14.73
N ASN A 139 -16.15 9.44 -14.24
CA ASN A 139 -17.34 9.68 -15.04
C ASN A 139 -17.21 10.94 -15.90
N SER A 140 -17.56 10.83 -17.18
CA SER A 140 -17.48 11.92 -18.16
C SER A 140 -18.30 13.17 -17.80
N LEU A 141 -19.40 13.03 -17.06
CA LEU A 141 -20.23 14.18 -16.64
C LEU A 141 -19.70 14.84 -15.37
N THR A 142 -18.95 14.10 -14.54
CA THR A 142 -18.32 14.64 -13.33
C THR A 142 -17.00 15.34 -13.67
N PHE A 143 -16.29 14.86 -14.68
CA PHE A 143 -15.02 15.41 -15.15
C PHE A 143 -15.10 15.81 -16.63
N PRO A 144 -15.93 16.82 -16.99
CA PRO A 144 -16.16 17.19 -18.38
C PRO A 144 -14.93 17.76 -19.08
N ASP A 145 -13.99 18.31 -18.30
CA ASP A 145 -12.81 19.00 -18.83
C ASP A 145 -11.61 18.07 -19.06
N LEU A 146 -11.70 16.79 -18.69
CA LEU A 146 -10.63 15.82 -18.96
C LEU A 146 -10.69 15.36 -20.42
N THR A 147 -9.52 15.33 -21.06
CA THR A 147 -9.35 14.72 -22.38
C THR A 147 -9.32 13.19 -22.30
N ASP A 148 -9.58 12.50 -23.42
CA ASP A 148 -9.49 11.03 -23.46
C ASP A 148 -8.12 10.51 -23.02
N GLN A 149 -7.04 11.17 -23.44
CA GLN A 149 -5.68 10.81 -23.02
C GLN A 149 -5.49 10.93 -21.50
N GLU A 150 -6.11 11.93 -20.87
CA GLU A 150 -6.03 12.14 -19.43
C GLU A 150 -6.84 11.11 -18.64
N PHE A 151 -8.01 10.68 -19.16
CA PHE A 151 -8.78 9.59 -18.57
C PHE A 151 -7.97 8.30 -18.49
N PHE A 152 -7.14 8.01 -19.50
CA PHE A 152 -6.36 6.79 -19.59
C PHE A 152 -4.92 6.93 -19.05
N ASN A 153 -4.52 8.11 -18.58
CA ASN A 153 -3.23 8.31 -17.93
C ASN A 153 -3.33 7.90 -16.44
N PRO A 154 -2.58 6.89 -15.95
CA PRO A 154 -2.72 6.39 -14.59
C PRO A 154 -2.50 7.46 -13.51
N SER A 155 -1.52 8.35 -13.69
CA SER A 155 -1.20 9.38 -12.71
C SER A 155 -2.29 10.46 -12.65
N ARG A 156 -2.77 10.92 -13.81
CA ARG A 156 -3.86 11.89 -13.90
C ARG A 156 -5.16 11.32 -13.38
N ASN A 157 -5.51 10.10 -13.80
CA ASN A 157 -6.73 9.43 -13.37
C ASN A 157 -6.73 9.17 -11.85
N ALA A 158 -5.62 8.67 -11.29
CA ALA A 158 -5.47 8.49 -9.83
C ALA A 158 -5.55 9.82 -9.07
N LYS A 159 -4.93 10.88 -9.59
CA LYS A 159 -5.00 12.21 -8.97
C LYS A 159 -6.45 12.68 -8.82
N GLU A 160 -7.23 12.63 -9.90
CA GLU A 160 -8.61 13.14 -9.91
C GLU A 160 -9.55 12.21 -9.13
N GLY A 161 -9.39 10.88 -9.26
CA GLY A 161 -10.21 9.90 -8.54
C GLY A 161 -10.02 9.94 -7.03
N ILE A 162 -8.77 9.88 -6.57
CA ILE A 162 -8.46 10.01 -5.14
C ILE A 162 -8.85 11.41 -4.64
N GLY A 163 -8.73 12.45 -5.48
CA GLY A 163 -9.04 13.83 -5.12
C GLY A 163 -10.52 14.02 -4.85
N TYR A 164 -11.33 13.47 -5.74
CA TYR A 164 -12.78 13.43 -5.56
C TYR A 164 -13.18 12.60 -4.34
N PHE A 165 -12.54 11.44 -4.13
CA PHE A 165 -12.77 10.63 -2.94
C PHE A 165 -12.47 11.42 -1.65
N ARG A 166 -11.33 12.12 -1.61
CA ARG A 166 -10.95 12.95 -0.46
C ARG A 166 -11.98 14.04 -0.19
N HIS A 167 -12.48 14.68 -1.24
CA HIS A 167 -13.55 15.69 -1.12
C HIS A 167 -14.82 15.10 -0.50
N VAL A 168 -15.31 13.95 -0.99
CA VAL A 168 -16.52 13.34 -0.42
C VAL A 168 -16.30 12.77 0.99
N LEU A 169 -15.06 12.39 1.33
CA LEU A 169 -14.69 11.99 2.69
C LEU A 169 -14.78 13.15 3.68
N GLU A 170 -14.32 14.34 3.28
CA GLU A 170 -14.45 15.56 4.10
C GLU A 170 -15.91 15.94 4.31
N LEU A 171 -16.72 15.87 3.25
CA LEU A 171 -18.13 16.20 3.32
C LEU A 171 -18.94 15.22 4.18
N SER A 172 -18.62 13.93 4.10
CA SER A 172 -19.40 12.88 4.77
C SER A 172 -18.94 12.61 6.20
N GLY A 173 -17.69 12.93 6.53
CA GLY A 173 -17.08 12.74 7.84
C GLY A 173 -16.76 11.28 8.21
N ASN A 174 -17.05 10.32 7.33
CA ASN A 174 -16.74 8.90 7.54
C ASN A 174 -16.56 8.12 6.22
N GLU A 175 -15.75 7.06 6.28
CA GLU A 175 -15.35 6.28 5.11
C GLU A 175 -16.52 5.60 4.38
N VAL A 176 -17.50 5.05 5.11
CA VAL A 176 -18.65 4.34 4.53
C VAL A 176 -19.51 5.30 3.70
N SER A 177 -19.87 6.45 4.27
CA SER A 177 -20.63 7.47 3.56
C SER A 177 -19.84 8.06 2.39
N ALA A 178 -18.52 8.21 2.51
CA ALA A 178 -17.66 8.66 1.41
C ALA A 178 -17.68 7.70 0.23
N LEU A 179 -17.50 6.40 0.49
CA LEU A 179 -17.57 5.35 -0.53
C LEU A 179 -18.96 5.26 -1.18
N ALA A 180 -20.03 5.44 -0.39
CA ALA A 180 -21.38 5.53 -0.92
C ALA A 180 -21.52 6.72 -1.88
N MET A 181 -21.06 7.91 -1.49
CA MET A 181 -21.12 9.12 -2.31
C MET A 181 -20.26 9.01 -3.57
N TYR A 182 -19.11 8.34 -3.49
CA TYR A 182 -18.23 8.07 -4.63
C TYR A 182 -18.93 7.19 -5.67
N ASN A 183 -19.51 6.07 -5.25
CA ASN A 183 -20.12 5.09 -6.16
C ASN A 183 -21.51 5.49 -6.66
N ALA A 184 -22.39 5.95 -5.78
CA ALA A 184 -23.79 6.23 -6.10
C ALA A 184 -24.06 7.70 -6.44
N GLY A 185 -23.05 8.56 -6.27
CA GLY A 185 -23.15 10.00 -6.44
C GLY A 185 -23.67 10.70 -5.19
N ARG A 186 -22.99 11.78 -4.80
CA ARG A 186 -23.31 12.61 -3.62
C ARG A 186 -24.80 12.99 -3.53
N THR A 187 -25.34 13.58 -4.59
CA THR A 187 -26.72 14.09 -4.60
C THR A 187 -27.74 12.97 -4.34
N ARG A 188 -27.50 11.78 -4.89
CA ARG A 188 -28.38 10.62 -4.69
C ARG A 188 -28.30 10.15 -3.25
N VAL A 189 -27.10 9.94 -2.71
CA VAL A 189 -26.91 9.45 -1.35
C VAL A 189 -27.49 10.42 -0.33
N THR A 190 -27.29 11.73 -0.50
CA THR A 190 -27.86 12.74 0.41
C THR A 190 -29.39 12.79 0.36
N LYS A 191 -30.01 12.60 -0.80
CA LYS A 191 -31.47 12.72 -0.95
C LYS A 191 -32.24 11.41 -0.74
N GLN A 192 -31.63 10.28 -1.07
CA GLN A 192 -32.32 8.98 -1.21
C GLN A 192 -31.61 7.86 -0.46
N GLY A 193 -30.40 8.09 0.06
CA GLY A 193 -29.57 7.04 0.67
C GLY A 193 -28.80 6.19 -0.34
N ALA A 194 -27.98 5.28 0.19
CA ALA A 194 -27.18 4.35 -0.59
C ALA A 194 -28.03 3.15 -1.08
N PRO A 195 -28.01 2.80 -2.37
CA PRO A 195 -28.64 1.59 -2.88
C PRO A 195 -27.99 0.32 -2.32
N MET A 196 -28.71 -0.81 -2.31
CA MET A 196 -28.16 -2.10 -1.85
C MET A 196 -26.85 -2.48 -2.59
N ARG A 197 -26.81 -2.33 -3.92
CA ARG A 197 -25.59 -2.58 -4.71
C ARG A 197 -24.37 -1.77 -4.27
N THR A 198 -24.61 -0.57 -3.72
CA THR A 198 -23.56 0.31 -3.21
C THR A 198 -23.08 -0.17 -1.85
N LEU A 199 -23.93 -0.78 -1.03
CA LEU A 199 -23.51 -1.45 0.20
C LEU A 199 -22.61 -2.66 -0.10
N ASP A 200 -22.94 -3.44 -1.13
CA ASP A 200 -22.08 -4.55 -1.59
C ASP A 200 -20.72 -4.06 -2.08
N TYR A 201 -20.71 -2.97 -2.85
CA TYR A 201 -19.50 -2.27 -3.31
C TYR A 201 -18.62 -1.84 -2.12
N ILE A 202 -19.21 -1.19 -1.12
CA ILE A 202 -18.50 -0.77 0.09
C ILE A 202 -17.91 -1.98 0.81
N SER A 203 -18.68 -3.05 0.99
CA SER A 203 -18.21 -4.27 1.66
C SER A 203 -16.98 -4.87 0.98
N ARG A 204 -16.97 -4.96 -0.35
CA ARG A 204 -15.81 -5.46 -1.11
C ARG A 204 -14.56 -4.60 -0.91
N ILE A 205 -14.71 -3.28 -0.94
CA ILE A 205 -13.59 -2.35 -0.73
C ILE A 205 -13.03 -2.47 0.68
N LEU A 206 -13.87 -2.44 1.71
CA LEU A 206 -13.42 -2.52 3.10
C LEU A 206 -12.71 -3.86 3.39
N ASN A 207 -13.25 -4.96 2.86
CA ASN A 207 -12.62 -6.27 2.97
C ASN A 207 -11.27 -6.30 2.25
N TYR A 208 -11.18 -5.74 1.05
CA TYR A 208 -9.93 -5.75 0.31
C TYR A 208 -8.88 -4.83 0.92
N LYS A 209 -9.28 -3.64 1.40
CA LYS A 209 -8.45 -2.74 2.19
C LYS A 209 -7.83 -3.46 3.39
N LYS A 210 -8.65 -4.14 4.21
CA LYS A 210 -8.18 -4.91 5.38
C LYS A 210 -7.17 -5.99 5.00
N ASN A 211 -7.40 -6.67 3.88
CA ASN A 211 -6.46 -7.68 3.38
C ASN A 211 -5.14 -7.07 2.94
N ILE A 212 -5.15 -5.92 2.27
CA ILE A 212 -3.94 -5.17 1.90
C ILE A 212 -3.15 -4.78 3.15
N ASP A 213 -3.82 -4.17 4.14
CA ASP A 213 -3.20 -3.78 5.41
C ASP A 213 -2.52 -4.97 6.09
N SER A 214 -3.22 -6.10 6.20
CA SER A 214 -2.70 -7.33 6.83
C SER A 214 -1.48 -7.91 6.08
N LEU A 215 -1.55 -7.96 4.74
CA LEU A 215 -0.46 -8.47 3.91
C LEU A 215 0.75 -7.54 3.92
N PHE A 216 0.53 -6.22 3.96
CA PHE A 216 1.59 -5.23 4.04
C PHE A 216 2.37 -5.38 5.35
N THR A 217 1.65 -5.44 6.48
CA THR A 217 2.25 -5.66 7.79
C THR A 217 3.04 -6.96 7.84
N ALA A 218 2.49 -8.06 7.33
CA ALA A 218 3.15 -9.35 7.32
C ALA A 218 4.43 -9.39 6.44
N LYS A 219 4.46 -8.66 5.32
CA LYS A 219 5.56 -8.77 4.34
C LYS A 219 6.60 -7.67 4.41
N VAL A 220 6.17 -6.42 4.62
CA VAL A 220 7.04 -5.24 4.53
C VAL A 220 7.52 -4.86 5.92
N VAL A 221 6.60 -4.73 6.86
CA VAL A 221 6.90 -4.32 8.23
C VAL A 221 7.72 -5.40 8.95
N ALA A 222 7.29 -6.66 8.92
CA ALA A 222 8.03 -7.77 9.54
C ALA A 222 9.46 -7.93 8.97
N LYS A 223 9.61 -7.76 7.65
CA LYS A 223 10.93 -7.81 6.99
C LYS A 223 11.82 -6.64 7.43
N ALA A 224 11.29 -5.43 7.46
CA ALA A 224 12.02 -4.26 7.92
C ALA A 224 12.51 -4.43 9.38
N SER A 225 11.64 -4.92 10.27
CA SER A 225 12.02 -5.21 11.67
C SER A 225 13.09 -6.30 11.80
N MET A 226 13.02 -7.36 10.98
CA MET A 226 14.07 -8.40 10.98
C MET A 226 15.43 -7.85 10.53
N VAL A 227 15.45 -7.03 9.48
CA VAL A 227 16.69 -6.40 8.99
C VAL A 227 17.28 -5.44 10.02
N ALA A 228 16.45 -4.62 10.66
CA ALA A 228 16.89 -3.73 11.73
C ALA A 228 17.52 -4.50 12.90
N LYS A 229 16.87 -5.57 13.38
CA LYS A 229 17.41 -6.43 14.45
C LYS A 229 18.76 -7.05 14.09
N ILE A 230 18.93 -7.54 12.86
CA ILE A 230 20.22 -8.09 12.40
C ILE A 230 21.30 -7.00 12.41
N ARG A 231 20.97 -5.80 11.91
CA ARG A 231 21.90 -4.67 11.86
C ARG A 231 22.33 -4.25 13.26
N MET A 232 21.40 -4.13 14.20
CA MET A 232 21.69 -3.77 15.59
C MET A 232 22.56 -4.82 16.28
N GLY A 233 22.27 -6.12 16.10
CA GLY A 233 23.12 -7.19 16.61
C GLY A 233 24.55 -7.16 16.04
N MET A 234 24.71 -6.82 14.75
CA MET A 234 26.04 -6.63 14.14
C MET A 234 26.79 -5.42 14.70
N LEU A 235 26.09 -4.33 15.05
CA LEU A 235 26.69 -3.14 15.67
C LEU A 235 27.11 -3.41 17.11
N GLU A 236 26.31 -4.14 17.89
CA GLU A 236 26.66 -4.56 19.25
C GLU A 236 27.89 -5.48 19.25
N GLN A 237 27.94 -6.47 18.35
CA GLN A 237 29.09 -7.37 18.21
C GLN A 237 30.38 -6.64 17.82
N ARG A 238 30.29 -5.64 16.91
CA ARG A 238 31.44 -4.81 16.53
C ARG A 238 31.94 -3.95 17.69
N SER A 239 31.03 -3.40 18.48
CA SER A 239 31.36 -2.57 19.64
C SER A 239 32.03 -3.40 20.75
N ALA A 240 31.56 -4.65 20.95
CA ALA A 240 32.15 -5.59 21.91
C ALA A 240 33.53 -6.11 21.48
N SER A 241 33.84 -6.15 20.19
CA SER A 241 35.15 -6.60 19.66
C SER A 241 36.24 -5.51 19.64
N ILE A 242 35.91 -4.26 20.02
CA ILE A 242 36.84 -3.12 20.07
C ILE A 242 37.25 -2.79 21.53
N GLN A 243 36.59 -3.41 22.53
CA GLN A 243 36.98 -3.37 23.95
C GLN A 243 37.87 -4.55 24.32
#